data_AF-W8JQW7-F1
#
_entry.id   AF-W8JQW7-F1
#
_cell.length_a   1.000
_cell.length_b   1.000
_cell.length_c   1.000
_cell.angle_alpha   90.00
_cell.angle_beta   90.00
_cell.angle_gamma   90.00
#
_symmetry.space_group_name_H-M   'P 1'
#
loop_
_entity.id
_entity.type
_entity.pdbx_description
1 polymer ?
#
loop_
_entity_poly.entity_id
_entity_poly.type
_entity_poly.pdbx_seq_one_letter_code
_entity_poly.pdbx_strand_id
1 'polypeptide(L)'
;MSKSHVFLSKIKSLSYLLLAAAAVLISGCESEDVFVKDPSEAQEAVDVSPRFTEIGDSNSIWLEIQERSSFNHTNVVPIVLYDDLMNPEVRATVIGSAWAVPVDIQSAIRVFNSRNKSERSSEKVLNENCADINVILLESDPNHTSHVSGILCGVNQQEFTILCERFPHHSLLPTLVSKSENDTTVYSCGYVFSVTDPNFISLPGDQPSAERFLEIWAAIDSDIVQNAYGQKFIDDFVQTTFLANGDSIESLIK
;
A
#
# COMPACT_ATOMS: atom_id res chain seq x y z
N MET A 1 -4.06 -49.06 12.14
CA MET A 1 -3.85 -47.61 12.33
C MET A 1 -3.85 -46.95 10.96
N SER A 2 -5.04 -46.89 10.35
CA SER A 2 -5.89 -45.70 10.10
C SER A 2 -5.28 -44.64 9.16
N LYS A 3 -5.33 -44.94 7.86
CA LYS A 3 -5.16 -43.98 6.74
C LYS A 3 -6.38 -43.05 6.58
N SER A 4 -7.41 -43.20 7.40
CA SER A 4 -8.70 -42.52 7.26
C SER A 4 -8.72 -41.09 7.81
N HIS A 5 -7.81 -40.73 8.74
CA HIS A 5 -7.78 -39.38 9.31
C HIS A 5 -7.13 -38.33 8.39
N VAL A 6 -6.21 -38.73 7.51
CA VAL A 6 -5.54 -37.80 6.57
C VAL A 6 -6.44 -37.43 5.39
N PHE A 7 -7.37 -38.32 5.01
CA PHE A 7 -8.33 -38.05 3.94
C PHE A 7 -9.47 -37.12 4.38
N LEU A 8 -9.92 -37.22 5.63
CA LEU A 8 -11.02 -36.40 6.15
C LEU A 8 -10.64 -34.93 6.36
N SER A 9 -9.37 -34.60 6.67
CA SER A 9 -8.94 -33.20 6.78
C SER A 9 -8.86 -32.50 5.42
N LYS A 10 -8.42 -33.22 4.37
CA LYS A 10 -8.37 -32.70 2.99
C LYS A 10 -9.75 -32.52 2.36
N ILE A 11 -10.72 -33.36 2.72
CA ILE A 11 -12.10 -33.20 2.25
C ILE A 11 -12.77 -31.98 2.90
N LYS A 12 -12.45 -31.68 4.17
CA LYS A 12 -12.94 -30.45 4.82
C LYS A 12 -12.36 -29.18 4.18
N SER A 13 -11.08 -29.15 3.81
CA SER A 13 -10.51 -27.96 3.14
C SER A 13 -11.07 -27.73 1.73
N LEU A 14 -11.37 -28.81 0.98
CA LEU A 14 -12.07 -28.69 -0.31
C LEU A 14 -13.53 -28.25 -0.16
N SER A 15 -14.20 -28.61 0.95
CA SER A 15 -15.60 -28.25 1.19
C SER A 15 -15.78 -26.76 1.50
N TYR A 16 -14.79 -26.13 2.15
CA TYR A 16 -14.78 -24.68 2.37
C TYR A 16 -14.43 -23.89 1.10
N LEU A 17 -13.52 -24.39 0.27
CA LEU A 17 -13.22 -23.79 -1.05
C LEU A 17 -14.43 -23.79 -1.98
N LEU A 18 -15.29 -24.82 -1.90
CA LEU A 18 -16.47 -24.95 -2.77
C LEU A 18 -17.69 -24.15 -2.29
N LEU A 19 -17.83 -23.86 -0.98
CA LEU A 19 -18.91 -22.98 -0.51
C LEU A 19 -18.62 -21.50 -0.76
N ALA A 20 -17.35 -21.08 -0.80
CA ALA A 20 -16.97 -19.73 -1.24
C ALA A 20 -17.16 -19.55 -2.76
N ALA A 21 -16.89 -20.60 -3.55
CA ALA A 21 -17.00 -20.55 -5.01
C ALA A 21 -18.45 -20.43 -5.56
N ALA A 22 -19.48 -20.73 -4.76
CA ALA A 22 -20.87 -20.71 -5.22
C ALA A 22 -21.60 -19.38 -4.98
N ALA A 23 -21.05 -18.47 -4.17
CA ALA A 23 -21.66 -17.16 -3.89
C ALA A 23 -21.15 -16.02 -4.80
N VAL A 24 -20.02 -16.21 -5.50
CA VAL A 24 -19.24 -15.13 -6.15
C VAL A 24 -19.60 -14.92 -7.64
N LEU A 25 -20.62 -15.59 -8.18
CA LEU A 25 -20.90 -15.53 -9.62
C LEU A 25 -21.80 -14.37 -10.09
N ILE A 26 -22.19 -13.39 -9.25
CA ILE A 26 -23.07 -12.29 -9.70
C ILE A 26 -22.73 -10.88 -9.16
N SER A 27 -21.95 -10.69 -8.09
CA SER A 27 -21.51 -9.35 -7.66
C SER A 27 -20.14 -9.02 -8.26
N GLY A 28 -19.97 -7.77 -8.73
CA GLY A 28 -18.64 -7.26 -9.05
C GLY A 28 -17.70 -7.42 -7.84
N CYS A 29 -16.40 -7.43 -8.06
CA CYS A 29 -15.41 -7.50 -6.98
C CYS A 29 -15.62 -6.30 -6.04
N GLU A 30 -16.29 -6.50 -4.91
CA GLU A 30 -16.54 -5.48 -3.91
C GLU A 30 -15.36 -5.44 -2.94
N SER A 31 -15.09 -4.27 -2.36
CA SER A 31 -13.96 -4.12 -1.43
C SER A 31 -14.07 -4.97 -0.17
N GLU A 32 -15.25 -5.48 0.17
CA GLU A 32 -15.46 -6.32 1.36
C GLU A 32 -14.84 -7.72 1.20
N ASP A 33 -14.71 -8.21 -0.04
CA ASP A 33 -14.21 -9.57 -0.33
C ASP A 33 -12.72 -9.77 -0.01
N VAL A 34 -11.96 -8.68 0.19
CA VAL A 34 -10.52 -8.74 0.48
C VAL A 34 -10.20 -8.62 1.96
N PHE A 35 -11.17 -8.37 2.84
CA PHE A 35 -10.94 -8.22 4.29
C PHE A 35 -11.40 -9.45 5.09
N VAL A 36 -10.63 -9.77 6.13
CA VAL A 36 -10.89 -10.86 7.09
C VAL A 36 -10.90 -10.32 8.52
N LYS A 37 -11.58 -11.01 9.43
CA LYS A 37 -11.68 -10.59 10.84
C LYS A 37 -10.48 -11.02 11.68
N ASP A 38 -9.86 -12.14 11.34
CA ASP A 38 -8.69 -12.65 12.05
C ASP A 38 -7.40 -12.05 11.45
N PRO A 39 -6.63 -11.23 12.20
CA PRO A 39 -5.37 -10.67 11.70
C PRO A 39 -4.35 -11.74 11.30
N SER A 40 -4.43 -12.95 11.88
CA SER A 40 -3.52 -14.06 11.57
C SER A 40 -3.71 -14.58 10.14
N GLU A 41 -4.94 -14.58 9.63
CA GLU A 41 -5.25 -14.98 8.25
C GLU A 41 -4.70 -13.97 7.24
N ALA A 42 -4.85 -12.67 7.53
CA ALA A 42 -4.28 -11.61 6.72
C ALA A 42 -2.74 -11.62 6.77
N GLN A 43 -2.15 -11.91 7.94
CA GLN A 43 -0.70 -12.03 8.09
C GLN A 43 -0.14 -13.23 7.33
N GLU A 44 -0.82 -14.39 7.35
CA GLU A 44 -0.43 -15.55 6.54
C GLU A 44 -0.41 -15.18 5.05
N ALA A 45 -1.41 -14.41 4.57
CA ALA A 45 -1.43 -13.91 3.20
C ALA A 45 -0.24 -12.98 2.88
N VAL A 46 0.16 -12.12 3.82
CA VAL A 46 1.36 -11.26 3.69
C VAL A 46 2.64 -12.12 3.61
N ASP A 47 2.75 -13.17 4.44
CA ASP A 47 3.94 -14.01 4.55
C ASP A 47 4.16 -14.89 3.31
N VAL A 48 3.09 -15.35 2.66
CA VAL A 48 3.18 -16.16 1.44
C VAL A 48 3.20 -15.33 0.15
N SER A 49 2.86 -14.04 0.23
CA SER A 49 2.84 -13.14 -0.93
C SER A 49 4.25 -12.88 -1.47
N PRO A 50 4.44 -12.89 -2.80
CA PRO A 50 5.73 -12.60 -3.41
C PRO A 50 6.21 -11.19 -3.03
N ARG A 51 7.53 -11.02 -2.92
CA ARG A 51 8.18 -9.74 -2.64
C ARG A 51 9.08 -9.38 -3.80
N PHE A 52 9.01 -8.14 -4.29
CA PHE A 52 9.82 -7.68 -5.41
C PHE A 52 10.71 -6.55 -4.94
N THR A 53 12.02 -6.78 -4.88
CA THR A 53 12.98 -5.75 -4.43
C THR A 53 13.23 -4.68 -5.49
N GLU A 54 12.90 -4.95 -6.74
CA GLU A 54 13.02 -4.04 -7.88
C GLU A 54 11.78 -4.18 -8.79
N ILE A 55 11.29 -3.07 -9.33
CA ILE A 55 10.25 -3.09 -10.37
C ILE A 55 10.91 -3.43 -11.72
N GLY A 56 10.79 -4.71 -12.11
CA GLY A 56 11.18 -5.21 -13.43
C GLY A 56 10.03 -5.13 -14.45
N ASP A 57 9.81 -6.22 -15.19
CA ASP A 57 8.66 -6.33 -16.09
C ASP A 57 7.34 -6.38 -15.30
N SER A 58 6.54 -5.32 -15.40
CA SER A 58 5.26 -5.19 -14.67
C SER A 58 4.31 -6.34 -14.98
N ASN A 59 4.31 -6.86 -16.21
CA ASN A 59 3.46 -7.97 -16.60
C ASN A 59 3.84 -9.27 -15.88
N SER A 60 5.14 -9.57 -15.77
CA SER A 60 5.62 -10.73 -15.03
C SER A 60 5.30 -10.63 -13.54
N ILE A 61 5.50 -9.44 -12.93
CA ILE A 61 5.15 -9.20 -11.53
C ILE A 61 3.65 -9.40 -11.29
N TRP A 62 2.81 -8.80 -12.15
CA TRP A 62 1.36 -8.96 -12.09
C TRP A 62 0.93 -10.43 -12.11
N LEU A 63 1.45 -11.21 -13.06
CA LEU A 63 1.13 -12.63 -13.18
C LEU A 63 1.57 -13.42 -11.93
N GLU A 64 2.75 -13.16 -11.41
CA GLU A 64 3.24 -13.84 -10.19
C GLU A 64 2.37 -13.52 -8.97
N ILE A 65 1.93 -12.27 -8.82
CA ILE A 65 0.98 -11.88 -7.76
C ILE A 65 -0.33 -12.63 -7.94
N GLN A 66 -0.91 -12.64 -9.14
CA GLN A 66 -2.17 -13.32 -9.43
C GLN A 66 -2.11 -14.84 -9.19
N GLU A 67 -0.96 -15.49 -9.48
CA GLU A 67 -0.78 -16.92 -9.26
C GLU A 67 -0.63 -17.31 -7.79
N ARG A 68 -0.01 -16.46 -6.98
CA ARG A 68 0.42 -16.80 -5.60
C ARG A 68 -0.43 -16.17 -4.51
N SER A 69 -1.16 -15.11 -4.82
CA SER A 69 -1.96 -14.42 -3.83
C SER A 69 -3.31 -15.10 -3.64
N SER A 70 -3.86 -14.99 -2.44
CA SER A 70 -5.23 -15.40 -2.10
C SER A 70 -6.32 -14.66 -2.91
N PHE A 71 -5.92 -13.67 -3.73
CA PHE A 71 -6.74 -12.80 -4.56
C PHE A 71 -6.90 -13.26 -6.01
N ASN A 72 -6.46 -14.47 -6.37
CA ASN A 72 -6.48 -15.01 -7.74
C ASN A 72 -7.86 -15.03 -8.46
N HIS A 73 -8.94 -14.73 -7.74
CA HIS A 73 -10.30 -14.65 -8.26
C HIS A 73 -10.76 -13.20 -8.52
N THR A 74 -10.02 -12.23 -8.00
CA THR A 74 -10.26 -10.80 -8.22
C THR A 74 -9.30 -10.38 -9.32
N ASN A 75 -9.77 -9.94 -10.49
CA ASN A 75 -8.91 -9.46 -11.59
C ASN A 75 -8.20 -8.13 -11.26
N VAL A 76 -7.88 -7.92 -9.99
CA VAL A 76 -7.25 -6.75 -9.39
C VAL A 76 -6.14 -7.19 -8.45
N VAL A 77 -5.16 -6.32 -8.22
CA VAL A 77 -4.16 -6.44 -7.16
C VAL A 77 -4.45 -5.35 -6.13
N PRO A 78 -4.55 -5.67 -4.82
CA PRO A 78 -4.69 -4.66 -3.79
C PRO A 78 -3.38 -3.87 -3.62
N ILE A 79 -3.38 -2.58 -3.98
CA ILE A 79 -2.23 -1.67 -3.86
C ILE A 79 -2.57 -0.56 -2.87
N VAL A 80 -1.65 -0.28 -1.95
CA VAL A 80 -1.76 0.80 -0.97
C VAL A 80 -1.07 2.05 -1.49
N LEU A 81 -1.81 3.15 -1.52
CA LEU A 81 -1.34 4.49 -1.87
C LEU A 81 -1.15 5.30 -0.59
N TYR A 82 -0.09 6.09 -0.53
CA TYR A 82 0.31 6.84 0.67
C TYR A 82 0.83 8.26 0.38
N ASP A 83 0.73 8.70 -0.88
CA ASP A 83 1.17 10.00 -1.38
C ASP A 83 -0.03 10.87 -1.81
N ASP A 84 0.17 11.80 -2.73
CA ASP A 84 -0.89 12.62 -3.34
C ASP A 84 -2.06 11.81 -3.93
N LEU A 85 -1.81 10.54 -4.33
CA LEU A 85 -2.86 9.65 -4.85
C LEU A 85 -3.83 9.14 -3.78
N MET A 86 -3.64 9.50 -2.51
CA MET A 86 -4.69 9.32 -1.51
C MET A 86 -5.91 10.20 -1.81
N ASN A 87 -5.71 11.35 -2.46
CA ASN A 87 -6.82 12.19 -2.92
C ASN A 87 -7.60 11.51 -4.08
N PRO A 88 -8.93 11.34 -3.96
CA PRO A 88 -9.75 10.74 -5.02
C PRO A 88 -9.63 11.39 -6.40
N GLU A 89 -9.58 12.72 -6.49
CA GLU A 89 -9.50 13.43 -7.77
C GLU A 89 -8.12 13.28 -8.39
N VAL A 90 -7.06 13.44 -7.61
CA VAL A 90 -5.68 13.26 -8.08
C VAL A 90 -5.48 11.82 -8.56
N ARG A 91 -5.94 10.83 -7.77
CA ARG A 91 -5.91 9.42 -8.14
C ARG A 91 -6.60 9.14 -9.46
N ALA A 92 -7.81 9.69 -9.67
CA ALA A 92 -8.59 9.48 -10.88
C ALA A 92 -7.91 9.98 -12.17
N THR A 93 -6.93 10.88 -12.06
CA THR A 93 -6.10 11.30 -13.21
C THR A 93 -5.03 10.29 -13.59
N VAL A 94 -4.69 9.35 -12.70
CA VAL A 94 -3.62 8.36 -12.87
C VAL A 94 -4.19 6.94 -13.05
N ILE A 95 -5.14 6.55 -12.20
CA ILE A 95 -5.78 5.23 -12.19
C ILE A 95 -7.28 5.36 -11.88
N GLY A 96 -8.11 4.49 -12.45
CA GLY A 96 -9.54 4.43 -12.11
C GLY A 96 -9.77 3.75 -10.77
N SER A 97 -9.11 2.61 -10.56
CA SER A 97 -9.30 1.66 -9.46
C SER A 97 -10.72 1.09 -9.40
N ALA A 98 -10.85 -0.23 -9.23
CA ALA A 98 -12.17 -0.87 -9.10
C ALA A 98 -12.89 -0.44 -7.81
N TRP A 99 -12.11 -0.22 -6.75
CA TRP A 99 -12.55 0.27 -5.46
C TRP A 99 -11.36 0.92 -4.74
N ALA A 100 -11.66 1.76 -3.75
CA ALA A 100 -10.66 2.46 -2.93
C ALA A 100 -11.19 2.62 -1.49
N VAL A 101 -10.43 2.21 -0.49
CA VAL A 101 -10.86 2.20 0.92
C VAL A 101 -9.74 2.74 1.82
N PRO A 102 -10.03 3.66 2.76
CA PRO A 102 -9.04 4.11 3.73
C PRO A 102 -8.66 2.97 4.68
N VAL A 103 -7.36 2.82 4.93
CA VAL A 103 -6.79 1.76 5.76
C VAL A 103 -5.61 2.27 6.59
N ASP A 104 -5.27 1.55 7.64
CA ASP A 104 -4.04 1.70 8.39
C ASP A 104 -3.03 0.65 7.94
N ILE A 105 -1.87 1.09 7.45
CA ILE A 105 -0.73 0.21 7.14
C ILE A 105 -0.05 -0.15 8.46
N GLN A 106 -0.06 -1.43 8.80
CA GLN A 106 0.46 -1.91 10.08
C GLN A 106 1.99 -2.02 10.06
N SER A 107 2.63 -1.76 11.20
CA SER A 107 4.09 -1.83 11.36
C SER A 107 4.84 -0.99 10.32
N ALA A 108 4.41 0.24 10.09
CA ALA A 108 4.97 1.11 9.06
C ALA A 108 5.27 2.52 9.59
N ILE A 109 6.19 3.20 8.92
CA ILE A 109 6.46 4.64 9.08
C ILE A 109 6.39 5.34 7.72
N ARG A 110 5.91 6.58 7.72
CA ARG A 110 5.90 7.44 6.53
C ARG A 110 6.94 8.52 6.72
N VAL A 111 7.82 8.64 5.75
CA VAL A 111 8.97 9.53 5.86
C VAL A 111 9.32 10.14 4.52
N PHE A 112 9.64 11.43 4.51
CA PHE A 112 10.26 12.08 3.36
C PHE A 112 11.73 11.69 3.30
N ASN A 113 12.02 10.53 2.69
CA ASN A 113 13.39 10.03 2.53
C ASN A 113 13.69 9.29 1.22
N SER A 114 12.82 9.32 0.22
CA SER A 114 13.14 8.76 -1.09
C SER A 114 13.82 9.80 -1.98
N ARG A 115 14.68 9.37 -2.89
CA ARG A 115 15.36 10.24 -3.86
C ARG A 115 15.10 9.73 -5.27
N ASN A 116 14.49 10.58 -6.10
CA ASN A 116 14.47 10.34 -7.53
C ASN A 116 15.83 10.69 -8.13
N LYS A 117 16.61 9.68 -8.51
CA LYS A 117 17.78 9.86 -9.37
C LYS A 117 17.31 9.92 -10.83
N SER A 118 16.57 10.96 -11.20
CA SER A 118 16.41 11.26 -12.63
C SER A 118 17.80 11.62 -13.18
N GLU A 119 18.37 10.69 -13.93
CA GLU A 119 19.54 10.78 -14.83
C GLU A 119 20.51 11.96 -14.61
N ARG A 120 21.70 11.63 -14.07
CA ARG A 120 22.93 12.45 -14.13
C ARG A 120 23.43 12.62 -15.58
N SER A 121 22.65 13.25 -16.44
CA SER A 121 23.11 13.69 -17.74
C SER A 121 22.59 15.08 -18.05
N SER A 122 23.56 15.96 -18.35
CA SER A 122 23.43 17.33 -18.86
C SER A 122 22.95 18.42 -17.89
N GLU A 123 23.93 19.25 -17.49
CA GLU A 123 23.87 20.68 -17.12
C GLU A 123 22.48 21.34 -16.98
N LYS A 124 22.22 21.85 -15.75
CA LYS A 124 21.02 22.57 -15.24
C LYS A 124 19.88 21.62 -14.86
N VAL A 125 19.63 21.30 -13.58
CA VAL A 125 19.23 22.22 -12.49
C VAL A 125 19.56 21.59 -11.13
N LEU A 126 20.06 22.40 -10.20
CA LEU A 126 20.31 22.11 -8.78
C LEU A 126 19.01 21.78 -7.99
N ASN A 127 18.35 20.66 -8.30
CA ASN A 127 17.28 20.09 -7.45
C ASN A 127 17.66 18.69 -6.91
N GLU A 128 18.96 18.35 -6.94
CA GLU A 128 19.50 16.98 -6.77
C GLU A 128 19.40 16.36 -5.35
N ASN A 129 18.80 17.04 -4.36
CA ASN A 129 18.70 16.57 -2.97
C ASN A 129 17.30 16.75 -2.36
N CYS A 130 16.23 16.77 -3.16
CA CYS A 130 14.89 16.83 -2.61
C CYS A 130 14.43 15.42 -2.22
N ALA A 131 14.08 15.23 -0.95
CA ALA A 131 13.49 14.00 -0.46
C ALA A 131 12.01 13.93 -0.86
N ASP A 132 11.54 12.80 -1.37
CA ASP A 132 10.13 12.54 -1.62
C ASP A 132 9.58 11.56 -0.56
N ILE A 133 8.27 11.42 -0.52
CA ILE A 133 7.57 10.60 0.47
C ILE A 133 7.81 9.11 0.21
N ASN A 134 8.00 8.37 1.28
CA ASN A 134 8.23 6.93 1.27
C ASN A 134 7.47 6.30 2.44
N VAL A 135 7.08 5.05 2.29
CA VAL A 135 6.62 4.21 3.41
C VAL A 135 7.64 3.10 3.62
N ILE A 136 8.11 2.97 4.86
CA ILE A 136 9.03 1.91 5.27
C ILE A 136 8.27 0.94 6.14
N LEU A 137 8.28 -0.33 5.74
CA LEU A 137 7.77 -1.43 6.56
C LEU A 137 8.80 -1.77 7.62
N LEU A 138 8.39 -1.75 8.87
CA LEU A 138 9.19 -2.17 10.02
C LEU A 138 9.09 -3.68 10.17
N GLU A 139 10.13 -4.27 10.75
CA GLU A 139 10.00 -5.63 11.27
C GLU A 139 8.94 -5.64 12.37
N SER A 140 8.02 -6.61 12.34
CA SER A 140 6.93 -6.72 13.30
C SER A 140 7.49 -6.87 14.72
N ASP A 141 7.58 -5.78 15.46
CA ASP A 141 7.74 -5.80 16.89
C ASP A 141 6.34 -5.82 17.53
N PRO A 142 5.96 -6.90 18.23
CA PRO A 142 4.66 -6.98 18.90
C PRO A 142 4.41 -5.87 19.93
N ASN A 143 5.42 -5.07 20.28
CA ASN A 143 5.30 -3.91 21.17
C ASN A 143 5.20 -2.57 20.43
N HIS A 144 5.45 -2.52 19.12
CA HIS A 144 5.36 -1.30 18.32
C HIS A 144 4.04 -1.30 17.54
N THR A 145 3.10 -0.47 17.98
CA THR A 145 1.82 -0.23 17.31
C THR A 145 1.92 0.90 16.27
N SER A 146 3.03 0.96 15.53
CA SER A 146 3.20 2.00 14.51
C SER A 146 2.32 1.69 13.31
N HIS A 147 1.56 2.70 12.87
CA HIS A 147 0.75 2.62 11.67
C HIS A 147 0.79 3.95 10.93
N VAL A 148 0.42 3.92 9.66
CA VAL A 148 0.23 5.12 8.83
C VAL A 148 -1.04 4.97 8.01
N SER A 149 -1.78 6.07 7.80
CA SER A 149 -3.04 6.08 7.06
C SER A 149 -2.82 6.03 5.55
N GLY A 150 -3.35 5.05 4.84
CA GLY A 150 -3.25 4.91 3.39
C GLY A 150 -4.59 4.65 2.73
N ILE A 151 -4.60 4.52 1.40
CA ILE A 151 -5.76 4.07 0.63
C ILE A 151 -5.43 2.73 -0.04
N LEU A 152 -6.16 1.68 0.32
CA LEU A 152 -6.09 0.40 -0.39
C LEU A 152 -6.99 0.48 -1.62
N CYS A 153 -6.43 0.21 -2.80
CA CYS A 153 -7.11 0.23 -4.08
C CYS A 153 -7.03 -1.14 -4.76
N GLY A 154 -8.14 -1.61 -5.33
CA GLY A 154 -8.12 -2.73 -6.26
C GLY A 154 -7.73 -2.23 -7.65
N VAL A 155 -6.48 -2.46 -8.08
CA VAL A 155 -5.99 -1.99 -9.38
C VAL A 155 -5.98 -3.11 -10.41
N ASN A 156 -6.42 -2.83 -11.63
CA ASN A 156 -6.33 -3.78 -12.74
C ASN A 156 -4.91 -3.80 -13.36
N GLN A 157 -4.67 -4.69 -14.33
CA GLN A 157 -3.34 -4.88 -14.92
C GLN A 157 -2.78 -3.62 -15.60
N GLN A 158 -3.64 -2.86 -16.27
CA GLN A 158 -3.21 -1.63 -16.95
C GLN A 158 -2.81 -0.56 -15.92
N GLU A 159 -3.62 -0.39 -14.88
CA GLU A 159 -3.36 0.52 -13.77
C GLU A 159 -2.10 0.14 -12.99
N PHE A 160 -1.89 -1.16 -12.77
CA PHE A 160 -0.69 -1.68 -12.14
C PHE A 160 0.58 -1.33 -12.92
N THR A 161 0.56 -1.45 -14.25
CA THR A 161 1.68 -1.02 -15.10
C THR A 161 1.95 0.48 -14.97
N ILE A 162 0.91 1.32 -14.96
CA ILE A 162 1.06 2.78 -14.76
C ILE A 162 1.75 3.07 -13.41
N LEU A 163 1.35 2.36 -12.34
CA LEU A 163 1.98 2.53 -11.02
C LEU A 163 3.43 2.04 -11.00
N CYS A 164 3.75 0.93 -11.65
CA CYS A 164 5.12 0.45 -11.80
C CYS A 164 6.02 1.48 -12.51
N GLU A 165 5.51 2.12 -13.57
CA GLU A 165 6.21 3.19 -14.30
C GLU A 165 6.38 4.46 -13.46
N ARG A 166 5.41 4.78 -12.61
CA ARG A 166 5.48 5.92 -11.67
C ARG A 166 6.49 5.69 -10.54
N PHE A 167 6.70 4.45 -10.12
CA PHE A 167 7.56 4.07 -8.99
C PHE A 167 8.72 3.14 -9.39
N PRO A 168 9.56 3.49 -10.38
CA PRO A 168 10.50 2.54 -11.01
C PRO A 168 11.66 2.11 -10.11
N HIS A 169 11.95 2.86 -9.04
CA HIS A 169 13.03 2.58 -8.08
C HIS A 169 12.52 2.03 -6.75
N HIS A 170 11.23 1.71 -6.66
CA HIS A 170 10.64 1.15 -5.47
C HIS A 170 10.75 -0.38 -5.50
N SER A 171 10.74 -0.98 -4.34
CA SER A 171 10.34 -2.37 -4.14
C SER A 171 8.82 -2.43 -4.04
N LEU A 172 8.22 -3.56 -4.44
CA LEU A 172 6.81 -3.85 -4.20
C LEU A 172 6.71 -4.90 -3.09
N LEU A 173 6.22 -4.47 -1.93
CA LEU A 173 6.22 -5.27 -0.71
C LEU A 173 4.80 -5.56 -0.24
N PRO A 174 4.46 -6.83 0.10
CA PRO A 174 3.22 -7.14 0.76
C PRO A 174 3.22 -6.57 2.18
N THR A 175 2.07 -6.06 2.62
CA THR A 175 1.89 -5.42 3.91
C THR A 175 0.52 -5.76 4.49
N LEU A 176 0.48 -5.89 5.81
CA LEU A 176 -0.76 -6.01 6.56
C LEU A 176 -1.43 -4.63 6.62
N VAL A 177 -2.70 -4.57 6.28
CA VAL A 177 -3.53 -3.37 6.42
C VAL A 177 -4.76 -3.67 7.24
N SER A 178 -5.33 -2.65 7.90
CA SER A 178 -6.57 -2.78 8.64
C SER A 178 -7.51 -1.61 8.41
N LYS A 179 -8.81 -1.80 8.65
CA LYS A 179 -9.79 -0.73 8.77
C LYS A 179 -10.78 -1.02 9.89
N SER A 180 -11.45 0.03 10.37
CA SER A 180 -12.60 -0.12 11.27
C SER A 180 -13.87 -0.36 10.44
N GLU A 181 -14.64 -1.38 10.81
CA GLU A 181 -15.90 -1.77 10.20
C GLU A 181 -16.89 -2.18 11.29
N ASN A 182 -17.97 -1.41 11.46
CA ASN A 182 -19.04 -1.68 12.44
C ASN A 182 -18.52 -2.01 13.86
N ASP A 183 -17.66 -1.14 14.42
CA ASP A 183 -17.00 -1.29 15.73
C ASP A 183 -16.06 -2.51 15.86
N THR A 184 -15.71 -3.14 14.74
CA THR A 184 -14.71 -4.21 14.67
C THR A 184 -13.57 -3.83 13.74
N THR A 185 -12.38 -4.35 13.99
CA THR A 185 -11.25 -4.20 13.06
C THR A 185 -11.22 -5.39 12.11
N VAL A 186 -11.10 -5.09 10.82
CA VAL A 186 -10.88 -6.10 9.77
C VAL A 186 -9.56 -5.83 9.08
N TYR A 187 -8.95 -6.88 8.53
CA TYR A 187 -7.57 -6.93 8.07
C TYR A 187 -7.48 -7.44 6.64
N SER A 188 -6.48 -7.02 5.90
CA SER A 188 -6.21 -7.51 4.54
C SER A 188 -4.71 -7.51 4.25
N CYS A 189 -4.32 -8.19 3.16
CA CYS A 189 -2.99 -8.08 2.57
C CYS A 189 -3.06 -7.09 1.41
N GLY A 190 -2.28 -6.01 1.48
CA GLY A 190 -2.05 -5.08 0.39
C GLY A 190 -0.60 -5.12 -0.09
N TYR A 191 -0.31 -4.48 -1.21
CA TYR A 191 1.05 -4.22 -1.67
C TYR A 191 1.37 -2.74 -1.60
N VAL A 192 2.55 -2.38 -1.14
CA VAL A 192 3.03 -1.00 -1.08
C VAL A 192 4.31 -0.85 -1.90
N PHE A 193 4.41 0.24 -2.65
CA PHE A 193 5.69 0.65 -3.24
C PHE A 193 6.54 1.26 -2.14
N SER A 194 7.76 0.77 -1.93
CA SER A 194 8.65 1.25 -0.87
C SER A 194 10.08 1.35 -1.39
N VAL A 195 10.74 2.48 -1.19
CA VAL A 195 12.17 2.57 -1.50
C VAL A 195 12.95 1.82 -0.42
N THR A 196 13.62 0.73 -0.80
CA THR A 196 14.45 -0.07 0.10
C THR A 196 15.94 -0.10 -0.28
N ASP A 197 16.27 0.16 -1.56
CA ASP A 197 17.66 0.25 -1.99
C ASP A 197 18.30 1.52 -1.39
N PRO A 198 19.37 1.38 -0.57
CA PRO A 198 20.06 2.51 0.04
C PRO A 198 20.55 3.57 -0.95
N ASN A 199 20.74 3.22 -2.22
CA ASN A 199 21.12 4.16 -3.27
C ASN A 199 20.05 5.20 -3.59
N PHE A 200 18.80 4.94 -3.23
CA PHE A 200 17.66 5.81 -3.47
C PHE A 200 17.08 6.37 -2.16
N ILE A 201 17.71 6.09 -1.02
CA ILE A 201 17.39 6.73 0.27
C ILE A 201 18.16 8.06 0.38
N SER A 202 17.47 9.10 0.80
CA SER A 202 18.02 10.44 1.03
C SER A 202 18.90 10.47 2.28
N LEU A 203 19.74 11.49 2.40
CA LEU A 203 20.52 11.72 3.61
C LEU A 203 19.63 12.33 4.70
N PRO A 204 19.92 12.15 6.00
CA PRO A 204 19.10 12.71 7.08
C PRO A 204 18.88 14.23 7.03
N GLY A 205 19.75 15.00 6.36
CA GLY A 205 19.58 16.45 6.18
C GLY A 205 18.79 16.86 4.93
N ASP A 206 18.44 15.91 4.06
CA ASP A 206 17.66 16.18 2.87
C ASP A 206 16.21 16.47 3.26
N GLN A 207 15.61 17.46 2.60
CA GLN A 207 14.25 17.92 2.84
C GLN A 207 13.45 17.79 1.54
N PRO A 208 12.12 17.63 1.59
CA PRO A 208 11.32 17.80 0.39
C PRO A 208 11.45 19.20 -0.16
N SER A 209 11.31 19.34 -1.48
CA SER A 209 11.12 20.67 -2.06
C SER A 209 9.82 21.25 -1.51
N ALA A 210 9.78 22.57 -1.30
CA ALA A 210 8.57 23.23 -0.83
C ALA A 210 7.38 22.98 -1.79
N GLU A 211 7.65 22.95 -3.09
CA GLU A 211 6.65 22.66 -4.12
C GLU A 211 6.07 21.23 -3.99
N ARG A 212 6.93 20.20 -3.90
CA ARG A 212 6.47 18.81 -3.78
C ARG A 212 5.76 18.55 -2.45
N PHE A 213 6.27 19.12 -1.35
CA PHE A 213 5.60 19.05 -0.06
C PHE A 213 4.20 19.69 -0.13
N LEU A 214 4.08 20.89 -0.69
CA LEU A 214 2.80 21.59 -0.81
C LEU A 214 1.84 20.87 -1.75
N GLU A 215 2.33 20.21 -2.81
CA GLU A 215 1.51 19.39 -3.69
C GLU A 215 0.87 18.22 -2.94
N ILE A 216 1.67 17.44 -2.21
CA ILE A 216 1.16 16.33 -1.39
C ILE A 216 0.24 16.88 -0.30
N TRP A 217 0.67 17.91 0.42
CA TRP A 217 -0.11 18.47 1.51
C TRP A 217 -1.44 19.02 1.04
N ALA A 218 -1.50 19.77 -0.06
CA ALA A 218 -2.76 20.28 -0.61
C ALA A 218 -3.68 19.17 -1.13
N ALA A 219 -3.12 18.04 -1.59
CA ALA A 219 -3.93 16.87 -1.94
C ALA A 219 -4.58 16.25 -0.68
N ILE A 220 -3.83 16.14 0.42
CA ILE A 220 -4.33 15.55 1.68
C ILE A 220 -5.26 16.51 2.43
N ASP A 221 -4.86 17.75 2.63
CA ASP A 221 -5.61 18.82 3.28
C ASP A 221 -6.62 19.48 2.30
N SER A 222 -7.48 18.64 1.73
CA SER A 222 -8.52 19.08 0.79
C SER A 222 -9.90 18.70 1.30
N ASP A 223 -10.91 19.51 0.93
CA ASP A 223 -12.32 19.21 1.20
C ASP A 223 -12.71 17.83 0.64
N ILE A 224 -12.12 17.40 -0.48
CA ILE A 224 -12.40 16.11 -1.11
C ILE A 224 -11.98 14.95 -0.18
N VAL A 225 -10.75 15.01 0.34
CA VAL A 225 -10.23 14.00 1.29
C VAL A 225 -10.99 14.06 2.61
N GLN A 226 -11.24 15.27 3.14
CA GLN A 226 -11.99 15.44 4.38
C GLN A 226 -13.42 14.88 4.27
N ASN A 227 -14.10 15.10 3.15
CA ASN A 227 -15.45 14.56 2.91
C ASN A 227 -15.45 13.05 2.67
N ALA A 228 -14.40 12.50 2.05
CA ALA A 228 -14.32 11.08 1.74
C ALA A 228 -13.90 10.22 2.95
N TYR A 229 -12.94 10.70 3.74
CA TYR A 229 -12.25 9.89 4.76
C TYR A 229 -12.32 10.50 6.17
N GLY A 230 -12.79 11.74 6.31
CA GLY A 230 -12.95 12.44 7.59
C GLY A 230 -11.68 13.14 8.08
N GLN A 231 -11.85 14.09 9.01
CA GLN A 231 -10.75 14.88 9.58
C GLN A 231 -9.66 14.01 10.22
N LYS A 232 -10.06 12.92 10.88
CA LYS A 232 -9.12 12.01 11.54
C LYS A 232 -8.06 11.47 10.56
N PHE A 233 -8.43 11.19 9.31
CA PHE A 233 -7.48 10.71 8.31
C PHE A 233 -6.34 11.71 8.03
N ILE A 234 -6.68 13.01 8.01
CA ILE A 234 -5.73 14.12 7.81
C ILE A 234 -4.87 14.28 9.07
N ASP A 235 -5.48 14.25 10.26
CA ASP A 235 -4.77 14.35 11.53
C ASP A 235 -3.76 13.19 11.68
N ASP A 236 -4.17 11.96 11.34
CA ASP A 236 -3.32 10.78 11.37
C ASP A 236 -2.16 10.90 10.36
N PHE A 237 -2.40 11.46 9.16
CA PHE A 237 -1.34 11.74 8.19
C PHE A 237 -0.26 12.65 8.79
N VAL A 238 -0.66 13.74 9.45
CA VAL A 238 0.28 14.69 10.06
C VAL A 238 1.05 14.05 11.22
N GLN A 239 0.37 13.31 12.09
CA GLN A 239 0.97 12.70 13.28
C GLN A 239 1.94 11.55 12.97
N THR A 240 1.78 10.90 11.81
CA THR A 240 2.52 9.69 11.44
C THR A 240 3.50 9.90 10.30
N THR A 241 3.69 11.14 9.84
CA THR A 241 4.62 11.49 8.76
C THR A 241 5.80 12.31 9.28
N PHE A 242 7.01 11.91 8.89
CA PHE A 242 8.26 12.50 9.37
C PHE A 242 9.17 12.93 8.22
N LEU A 243 10.17 13.73 8.55
CA LEU A 243 11.28 14.10 7.68
C LEU A 243 12.43 13.10 7.84
N ALA A 244 13.40 13.09 6.91
CA ALA A 244 14.54 12.17 6.96
C ALA A 244 15.39 12.29 8.25
N ASN A 245 15.36 13.44 8.93
CA ASN A 245 16.00 13.64 10.23
C ASN A 245 15.17 13.17 11.43
N GLY A 246 13.93 12.70 11.21
CA GLY A 246 12.99 12.27 12.24
C GLY A 246 12.08 13.38 12.79
N ASP A 247 12.22 14.62 12.33
CA ASP A 247 11.31 15.70 12.73
C ASP A 247 9.91 15.50 12.12
N SER A 248 8.87 15.94 12.83
CA SER A 248 7.50 15.93 12.31
C SER A 248 7.32 16.93 11.16
N ILE A 249 6.49 16.56 10.19
CA ILE A 249 6.11 17.47 9.10
C ILE A 249 5.26 18.65 9.55
N GLU A 250 4.72 18.65 10.78
CA GLU A 250 4.02 19.81 11.36
C GLU A 250 4.84 21.09 11.27
N SER A 251 6.17 20.98 11.35
CA SER A 251 7.10 22.10 11.19
C SER A 251 7.06 22.77 9.81
N LEU A 252 6.52 22.08 8.80
CA LEU A 252 6.38 22.55 7.42
C LEU A 252 4.96 23.05 7.10
N ILE A 253 3.97 22.72 7.92
CA ILE A 253 2.58 23.17 7.78
C ILE A 253 2.47 24.55 8.47
N LYS A 254 2.18 25.61 7.70
CA LYS A 254 2.08 26.98 8.20
C LYS A 254 0.78 27.64 7.82
#